data_AF-A0A816GMC2-F1
#
_entry.id   AF-A0A816GMC2-F1
#
_cell.length_a   1.000
_cell.length_b   1.000
_cell.length_c   1.000
_cell.angle_alpha   90.00
_cell.angle_beta   90.00
_cell.angle_gamma   90.00
#
_symmetry.space_group_name_H-M   'P 1'
#
loop_
_entity.id
_entity.type
_entity.pdbx_description
1 polymer ?
#
loop_
_entity_poly.entity_id
_entity_poly.type
_entity_poly.pdbx_seq_one_letter_code
_entity_poly.pdbx_strand_id
1 'polypeptide(L)'
;MMNFLGPIYIKLNSSCLRDKLADLPGNDQSNRLSIFQELILKRYGFILNACVNYKDENIFYVHISGGMLVYIISDVYNVHRNRRSVRSASNGTNDNQLSPLDCGFYWCWNFCLGKKWRSSQTGEEKYQDIMLADFRAFCANNENRLLNFWNEVNEMAKIKMTENQEKQE
;
A
#
# COMPACT_ATOMS: atom_id res chain seq x y z
N MET A 1 18.90 21.06 15.90
CA MET A 1 17.47 20.81 16.16
C MET A 1 16.99 19.90 15.04
N MET A 2 16.81 18.60 15.30
CA MET A 2 16.31 17.66 14.29
C MET A 2 14.79 17.83 14.22
N ASN A 3 14.29 18.43 13.14
CA ASN A 3 12.87 18.48 12.85
C ASN A 3 12.41 17.07 12.47
N PHE A 4 11.74 16.38 13.39
CA PHE A 4 10.98 15.17 13.05
C PHE A 4 9.79 15.60 12.20
N LEU A 5 9.99 15.67 10.89
CA LEU A 5 8.89 15.76 9.94
C LEU A 5 8.04 14.51 10.12
N GLY A 6 6.78 14.71 10.49
CA GLY A 6 5.82 13.63 10.66
C GLY A 6 5.63 12.83 9.36
N PRO A 7 5.02 11.64 9.46
CA PRO A 7 4.68 10.83 8.29
C PRO A 7 3.80 11.62 7.32
N ILE A 8 4.09 11.49 6.04
CA ILE A 8 3.36 12.14 4.96
C ILE A 8 2.25 11.19 4.50
N TYR A 9 0.99 11.56 4.72
CA TYR A 9 -0.13 10.81 4.17
C TYR A 9 -0.27 11.05 2.66
N ILE A 10 -0.35 9.96 1.91
CA ILE A 10 -0.53 9.95 0.45
C ILE A 10 -1.83 9.20 0.16
N LYS A 11 -2.86 9.96 -0.22
CA LYS A 11 -4.17 9.43 -0.56
C LYS A 11 -4.11 8.66 -1.88
N LEU A 12 -4.71 7.47 -1.92
CA LEU A 12 -4.91 6.73 -3.17
C LEU A 12 -6.21 7.22 -3.83
N ASN A 13 -6.15 7.56 -5.12
CA ASN A 13 -7.33 7.96 -5.86
C ASN A 13 -8.27 6.76 -6.05
N SER A 14 -9.34 6.73 -5.26
CA SER A 14 -10.31 5.65 -5.32
C SER A 14 -11.48 5.91 -6.26
N SER A 15 -11.65 7.15 -6.74
CA SER A 15 -12.69 7.50 -7.71
C SER A 15 -12.48 6.76 -9.03
N CYS A 16 -11.24 6.66 -9.53
CA CYS A 16 -10.94 5.95 -10.78
C CYS A 16 -11.01 4.42 -10.66
N LEU A 17 -11.03 3.88 -9.44
CA LEU A 17 -11.13 2.44 -9.17
C LEU A 17 -12.54 2.00 -8.78
N ARG A 18 -13.43 2.95 -8.47
CA ARG A 18 -14.78 2.66 -7.95
C ARG A 18 -15.57 1.77 -8.89
N ASP A 19 -15.62 2.11 -10.18
CA ASP A 19 -16.37 1.34 -11.18
C ASP A 19 -15.78 -0.05 -11.39
N LYS A 20 -14.47 -0.22 -11.18
CA LYS A 20 -13.78 -1.52 -11.31
C LYS A 20 -13.99 -2.42 -10.10
N LEU A 21 -14.35 -1.84 -8.95
CA LEU A 21 -14.62 -2.54 -7.71
C LEU A 21 -16.13 -2.74 -7.46
N ALA A 22 -16.98 -2.01 -8.17
CA ALA A 22 -18.43 -2.01 -7.96
C ALA A 22 -19.09 -3.39 -8.08
N ASP A 23 -18.55 -4.26 -8.95
CA ASP A 23 -19.08 -5.60 -9.21
C ASP A 23 -18.78 -6.61 -8.08
N LEU A 24 -17.96 -6.23 -7.09
CA LEU A 24 -17.55 -7.10 -5.99
C LEU A 24 -18.34 -6.76 -4.72
N PRO A 25 -18.66 -7.75 -3.86
CA PRO A 25 -19.24 -7.47 -2.55
C PRO A 25 -18.24 -6.66 -1.69
N GLY A 26 -18.74 -5.81 -0.79
CA GLY A 26 -17.91 -4.80 -0.09
C GLY A 26 -16.67 -5.35 0.63
N ASN A 27 -16.73 -6.55 1.20
CA ASN A 27 -15.56 -7.19 1.83
C ASN A 27 -14.48 -7.59 0.81
N ASP A 28 -14.88 -7.98 -0.39
CA ASP A 28 -13.96 -8.35 -1.47
C ASP A 28 -13.35 -7.11 -2.14
N GLN A 29 -14.09 -5.99 -2.16
CA GLN A 29 -13.56 -4.71 -2.62
C GLN A 29 -12.33 -4.28 -1.81
N SER A 30 -12.45 -4.29 -0.49
CA SER A 30 -11.35 -3.91 0.40
C SER A 30 -10.18 -4.87 0.30
N ASN A 31 -10.44 -6.18 0.25
CA ASN A 31 -9.37 -7.18 0.09
C ASN A 31 -8.60 -6.97 -1.22
N ARG A 32 -9.32 -6.74 -2.32
CA ARG A 32 -8.68 -6.41 -3.60
C ARG A 32 -7.88 -5.12 -3.52
N LEU A 33 -8.40 -4.11 -2.84
CA LEU A 33 -7.71 -2.83 -2.68
C LEU A 33 -6.44 -2.97 -1.83
N SER A 34 -6.46 -3.72 -0.74
CA SER A 34 -5.27 -4.02 0.07
C SER A 34 -4.21 -4.78 -0.71
N ILE A 35 -4.60 -5.78 -1.50
CA ILE A 35 -3.67 -6.50 -2.39
C ILE A 35 -3.10 -5.52 -3.43
N PHE A 36 -3.93 -4.65 -3.98
CA PHE A 36 -3.47 -3.67 -4.96
C PHE A 36 -2.50 -2.65 -4.34
N GLN A 37 -2.73 -2.18 -3.11
CA GLN A 37 -1.76 -1.35 -2.38
C GLN A 37 -0.40 -2.05 -2.25
N GLU A 38 -0.38 -3.35 -1.94
CA GLU A 38 0.87 -4.13 -1.89
C GLU A 38 1.56 -4.21 -3.26
N LEU A 39 0.79 -4.37 -4.34
CA LEU A 39 1.33 -4.41 -5.71
C LEU A 39 1.89 -3.06 -6.16
N ILE A 40 1.26 -1.95 -5.77
CA ILE A 40 1.79 -0.60 -5.99
C ILE A 40 3.15 -0.48 -5.29
N LEU A 41 3.24 -0.87 -4.02
CA LEU A 41 4.49 -0.81 -3.25
C LEU A 41 5.59 -1.66 -3.90
N LYS A 42 5.28 -2.90 -4.31
CA LYS A 42 6.23 -3.75 -5.04
C LYS A 42 6.72 -3.12 -6.34
N ARG A 43 5.83 -2.48 -7.11
CA ARG A 43 6.20 -1.76 -8.35
C ARG A 43 7.21 -0.65 -8.08
N TYR A 44 7.08 0.05 -6.96
CA TYR A 44 8.00 1.10 -6.53
C TYR A 44 9.24 0.58 -5.79
N GLY A 45 9.49 -0.73 -5.74
CA GLY A 45 10.67 -1.28 -5.09
C GLY A 45 10.59 -1.34 -3.57
N PHE A 46 9.39 -1.26 -2.99
CA PHE A 46 9.18 -1.50 -1.56
C PHE A 46 9.05 -2.99 -1.27
N ILE A 47 9.73 -3.42 -0.20
CA ILE A 47 9.74 -4.80 0.29
C ILE A 47 9.07 -4.82 1.65
N LEU A 48 8.18 -5.79 1.85
CA LEU A 48 7.52 -6.02 3.14
C LEU A 48 8.57 -6.33 4.21
N ASN A 49 8.56 -5.57 5.30
CA ASN A 49 9.41 -5.84 6.46
C ASN A 49 8.81 -6.96 7.32
N ALA A 50 8.91 -8.20 6.85
CA ALA A 50 8.34 -9.39 7.50
C ALA A 50 9.02 -9.76 8.84
N CYS A 51 10.14 -9.12 9.18
CA CYS A 51 10.92 -9.41 10.40
C CYS A 51 10.28 -8.87 11.68
N VAL A 52 9.18 -8.13 11.59
CA VAL A 52 8.58 -7.43 12.72
C VAL A 52 7.11 -7.82 12.83
N ASN A 53 6.83 -8.75 13.74
CA ASN A 53 5.47 -9.24 14.01
C ASN A 53 5.01 -8.71 15.37
N TYR A 54 4.79 -7.41 15.47
CA TYR A 54 4.08 -6.84 16.62
C TYR A 54 2.59 -7.01 16.36
N LYS A 55 1.91 -7.73 17.25
CA LYS A 55 0.57 -8.27 17.04
C LYS A 55 -0.54 -7.25 16.74
N ASP A 56 -0.26 -5.95 16.80
CA ASP A 56 -1.26 -4.89 16.61
C ASP A 56 -0.66 -3.64 15.90
N GLU A 57 0.45 -3.79 15.16
CA GLU A 57 1.15 -2.64 14.55
C GLU A 57 0.89 -2.49 13.05
N ASN A 58 1.14 -1.26 12.57
CA ASN A 58 1.12 -0.89 11.16
C ASN A 58 2.03 -1.81 10.33
N ILE A 59 1.65 -2.10 9.09
CA ILE A 59 2.48 -2.92 8.20
C ILE A 59 3.49 -2.02 7.53
N PHE A 60 4.77 -2.26 7.81
CA PHE A 60 5.89 -1.47 7.29
C PHE A 60 6.50 -2.12 6.05
N TYR A 61 6.86 -1.27 5.10
CA TYR A 61 7.56 -1.60 3.88
C TYR A 61 8.80 -0.71 3.76
N VAL A 62 9.92 -1.32 3.40
CA VAL A 62 11.21 -0.65 3.24
C VAL A 62 11.55 -0.63 1.76
N HIS A 63 11.89 0.53 1.22
CA HIS A 63 12.37 0.62 -0.17
C HIS A 63 13.74 -0.09 -0.31
N ILE A 64 14.03 -0.68 -1.47
CA ILE A 64 15.33 -1.33 -1.76
C ILE A 64 16.55 -0.41 -1.54
N SER A 65 16.37 0.90 -1.64
CA SER A 65 17.45 1.87 -1.33
C SER A 65 17.75 1.97 0.17
N GLY A 66 16.85 1.48 1.01
CA GLY A 66 16.86 1.61 2.45
C GLY A 66 16.49 2.99 2.97
N GLY A 67 16.51 4.05 2.16
CA GLY A 67 16.27 5.43 2.61
C GLY A 67 14.81 5.83 2.80
N MET A 68 13.85 5.00 2.38
CA MET A 68 12.42 5.31 2.42
C MET A 68 11.63 4.18 3.06
N LEU A 69 10.62 4.55 3.83
CA LEU A 69 9.70 3.66 4.53
C LEU A 69 8.27 4.05 4.17
N VAL A 70 7.40 3.07 3.99
CA VAL A 70 5.97 3.28 3.88
C VAL A 70 5.27 2.36 4.87
N TYR A 71 4.21 2.83 5.51
CA TYR A 71 3.32 1.95 6.26
C TYR A 71 1.85 2.13 5.93
N ILE A 72 1.10 1.05 6.11
CA ILE A 72 -0.36 1.00 5.99
C ILE A 72 -0.91 0.66 7.38
N ILE A 73 -1.95 1.37 7.81
CA ILE A 73 -2.53 1.17 9.14
C ILE A 73 -3.19 -0.20 9.23
N SER A 74 -2.89 -0.91 10.31
CA SER A 74 -3.33 -2.29 10.54
C SER A 74 -4.85 -2.42 10.57
N ASP A 75 -5.59 -1.47 11.15
CA ASP A 75 -7.06 -1.52 11.19
C ASP A 75 -7.69 -1.43 9.79
N VAL A 76 -7.06 -0.71 8.86
CA VAL A 76 -7.46 -0.66 7.44
C VAL A 76 -7.14 -1.98 6.74
N TYR A 77 -6.15 -2.73 7.21
CA TYR A 77 -5.66 -3.96 6.58
C TYR A 77 -6.27 -5.25 7.19
N ASN A 78 -6.41 -5.34 8.51
CA ASN A 78 -6.83 -6.51 9.29
C ASN A 78 -8.35 -6.66 9.43
N VAL A 79 -9.13 -5.55 9.38
CA VAL A 79 -10.60 -5.64 9.20
C VAL A 79 -10.95 -6.50 7.98
N HIS A 80 -10.06 -6.55 7.00
CA HIS A 80 -10.28 -7.23 5.72
C HIS A 80 -9.60 -8.61 5.64
N ARG A 81 -8.46 -8.81 6.32
CA ARG A 81 -7.69 -10.07 6.23
C ARG A 81 -8.07 -11.15 7.26
N ASN A 82 -8.67 -10.83 8.41
CA ASN A 82 -8.80 -11.80 9.50
C ASN A 82 -10.23 -11.97 10.06
N ARG A 83 -11.02 -12.85 9.43
CA ARG A 83 -12.31 -13.34 9.97
C ARG A 83 -12.16 -14.46 11.03
N ARG A 84 -11.16 -14.40 11.92
CA ARG A 84 -11.00 -15.41 13.01
C ARG A 84 -10.74 -14.91 14.43
N SER A 85 -10.67 -13.61 14.67
CA SER A 85 -10.59 -13.03 16.03
C SER A 85 -11.08 -11.58 15.90
N VAL A 86 -12.09 -11.03 16.56
CA VAL A 86 -12.59 -11.19 17.93
C VAL A 86 -14.05 -10.71 17.95
N ARG A 87 -14.94 -11.44 18.62
CA ARG A 87 -16.20 -10.87 19.15
C ARG A 87 -15.84 -10.03 20.39
N SER A 88 -16.44 -8.84 20.52
CA SER A 88 -16.31 -7.82 21.58
C SER A 88 -15.39 -6.65 21.15
N ALA A 89 -15.77 -5.38 21.22
CA ALA A 89 -16.76 -4.72 22.06
C ALA A 89 -17.47 -3.58 21.32
N SER A 90 -18.77 -3.48 21.56
CA SER A 90 -19.55 -2.26 21.42
C SER A 90 -19.06 -1.21 22.43
N ASN A 91 -18.74 -0.01 21.98
CA ASN A 91 -19.08 1.25 22.65
C ASN A 91 -18.89 2.41 21.66
N GLY A 92 -19.94 3.19 21.50
CA GLY A 92 -20.07 4.17 20.43
C GLY A 92 -19.18 5.40 20.60
N THR A 93 -18.67 5.85 19.46
CA THR A 93 -18.54 7.26 19.08
C THR A 93 -18.86 7.33 17.59
N ASN A 94 -19.47 8.43 17.16
CA ASN A 94 -19.87 8.70 15.77
C ASN A 94 -18.64 8.83 14.86
N ASP A 95 -17.92 7.73 14.62
CA ASP A 95 -16.76 7.75 13.75
C ASP A 95 -17.22 7.80 12.30
N ASN A 96 -16.72 8.82 11.60
CA ASN A 96 -16.64 8.87 10.14
C ASN A 96 -16.30 7.47 9.63
N GLN A 97 -17.32 6.74 9.17
CA GLN A 97 -17.13 5.45 8.54
C GLN A 97 -16.43 5.76 7.21
N LEU A 98 -15.10 5.83 7.25
CA LEU A 98 -14.24 5.99 6.09
C LEU A 98 -14.72 4.95 5.10
N SER A 99 -15.14 5.41 3.91
CA SER A 99 -15.59 4.48 2.89
C SER A 99 -14.52 3.41 2.72
N PRO A 100 -14.86 2.14 2.45
CA PRO A 100 -13.87 1.09 2.23
C PRO A 100 -12.82 1.44 1.15
N LEU A 101 -13.13 2.44 0.33
CA LEU A 101 -12.35 3.02 -0.74
C LEU A 101 -11.44 4.19 -0.31
N ASP A 102 -11.54 4.70 0.92
CA ASP A 102 -10.72 5.82 1.41
C ASP A 102 -9.44 5.29 2.05
N CYS A 103 -8.52 4.82 1.20
CA CYS A 103 -7.24 4.26 1.63
C CYS A 103 -6.06 5.10 1.12
N GLY A 104 -4.89 4.87 1.72
CA GLY A 104 -3.66 5.56 1.33
C GLY A 104 -2.44 4.95 1.99
N PHE A 105 -1.33 5.70 1.92
CA PHE A 105 -0.03 5.29 2.41
C PHE A 105 0.53 6.35 3.35
N TYR A 106 1.26 5.93 4.38
CA TYR A 106 2.02 6.82 5.23
C TYR A 106 3.50 6.71 4.88
N TRP A 107 4.02 7.76 4.24
CA TRP A 107 5.39 7.83 3.78
C TRP A 107 6.29 8.44 4.85
N CYS A 108 7.44 7.81 5.09
CA CYS A 108 8.47 8.27 6.00
C CYS A 108 9.84 8.21 5.33
N TRP A 109 10.68 9.17 5.67
CA TRP A 109 12.11 9.05 5.44
C TRP A 109 12.73 8.08 6.45
N ASN A 110 13.57 7.16 5.97
CA ASN A 110 14.30 6.25 6.84
C ASN A 110 15.63 6.87 7.27
N PHE A 111 15.61 7.50 8.43
CA PHE A 111 16.81 8.06 9.04
C PHE A 111 17.64 7.03 9.82
N CYS A 112 17.07 5.84 10.08
CA CYS A 112 17.73 4.78 10.87
C CYS A 112 18.92 4.12 10.14
N LEU A 113 19.08 4.36 8.84
CA LEU A 113 20.32 4.04 8.15
C LEU A 113 21.33 5.16 8.37
N GLY A 114 22.44 4.87 9.05
CA GLY A 114 23.58 5.79 9.11
C GLY A 114 24.19 6.00 7.72
N LYS A 115 24.82 7.16 7.46
CA LYS A 115 25.53 7.45 6.19
C LYS A 115 26.52 6.36 5.79
N LYS A 116 27.09 5.65 6.78
CA LYS A 116 28.03 4.54 6.62
C LYS A 116 27.46 3.31 5.88
N TRP A 117 26.14 3.11 5.91
CA TRP A 117 25.47 1.95 5.28
C TRP A 117 24.69 2.31 4.01
N ARG A 118 24.75 3.58 3.58
CA ARG A 118 24.17 4.01 2.31
C ARG A 118 25.23 3.87 1.21
N SER A 119 24.92 3.13 0.15
CA SER A 119 25.80 3.13 -1.03
C SER A 119 25.71 4.51 -1.73
N SER A 120 26.77 4.92 -2.43
CA SER A 120 26.78 6.18 -3.18
C SER A 120 25.69 6.26 -4.27
N GLN A 121 25.08 5.14 -4.65
CA GLN A 121 24.00 5.07 -5.65
C GLN A 121 22.58 5.16 -5.05
N THR A 122 22.40 4.89 -3.74
CA THR A 122 21.07 4.76 -3.10
C THR A 122 20.83 5.74 -1.94
N GLY A 123 21.79 6.62 -1.67
CA GLY A 123 21.74 7.58 -0.57
C GLY A 123 21.44 9.03 -0.94
N GLU A 124 21.20 9.34 -2.22
CA GLU A 124 20.92 10.73 -2.62
C GLU A 124 19.55 11.18 -2.13
N GLU A 125 19.51 12.29 -1.39
CA GLU A 125 18.28 12.93 -0.91
C GLU A 125 17.40 13.38 -2.09
N LYS A 126 18.01 13.80 -3.21
CA LYS A 126 17.27 14.17 -4.42
C LYS A 126 16.45 13.02 -5.02
N TYR A 127 17.01 11.81 -5.05
CA TYR A 127 16.29 10.64 -5.56
C TYR A 127 15.06 10.32 -4.71
N GLN A 128 15.22 10.45 -3.39
CA GLN A 128 14.17 10.25 -2.41
C GLN A 128 13.00 11.23 -2.63
N ASP A 129 13.30 12.51 -2.86
CA ASP A 129 12.28 13.53 -3.18
C ASP A 129 11.59 13.28 -4.53
N ILE A 130 12.36 12.93 -5.57
CA ILE A 130 11.84 12.60 -6.89
C ILE A 130 10.89 11.40 -6.80
N MET A 131 11.26 10.37 -6.04
CA MET A 131 10.43 9.19 -5.86
C MET A 131 9.12 9.52 -5.13
N LEU A 132 9.18 10.32 -4.07
CA LEU A 132 7.98 10.78 -3.36
C LEU A 132 7.04 11.57 -4.30
N ALA A 133 7.60 12.46 -5.13
CA ALA A 133 6.83 13.23 -6.09
C ALA A 133 6.15 12.33 -7.14
N ASP A 134 6.88 11.38 -7.71
CA ASP A 134 6.34 10.42 -8.67
C ASP A 134 5.27 9.52 -8.04
N PHE A 135 5.51 9.04 -6.82
CA PHE A 135 4.56 8.18 -6.10
C PHE A 135 3.23 8.91 -5.82
N ARG A 136 3.29 10.20 -5.45
CA ARG A 136 2.10 11.05 -5.30
C ARG A 136 1.34 11.21 -6.62
N ALA A 137 2.06 11.53 -7.71
CA ALA A 137 1.45 11.68 -9.03
C ALA A 137 0.78 10.38 -9.49
N PHE A 138 1.45 9.24 -9.27
CA PHE A 138 0.90 7.93 -9.55
C PHE A 138 -0.37 7.65 -8.73
N CYS A 139 -0.34 7.85 -7.41
CA CYS A 139 -1.50 7.63 -6.54
C CYS A 139 -2.68 8.56 -6.88
N ALA A 140 -2.41 9.75 -7.42
CA ALA A 140 -3.44 10.67 -7.91
C ALA A 140 -4.08 10.25 -9.24
N ASN A 141 -3.61 9.14 -9.85
CA ASN A 141 -3.95 8.71 -11.21
C ASN A 141 -3.53 9.71 -12.29
N ASN A 142 -2.41 10.42 -12.09
CA ASN A 142 -1.86 11.29 -13.13
C ASN A 142 -1.52 10.48 -14.39
N GLU A 143 -1.85 11.02 -15.56
CA GLU A 143 -1.68 10.36 -16.87
C GLU A 143 -2.34 8.97 -16.96
N ASN A 144 -3.38 8.71 -16.16
CA ASN A 144 -4.04 7.40 -16.05
C ASN A 144 -3.11 6.24 -15.62
N ARG A 145 -1.94 6.54 -15.04
CA ARG A 145 -0.95 5.52 -14.67
C ARG A 145 -1.49 4.50 -13.67
N LEU A 146 -2.29 4.94 -12.70
CA LEU A 146 -2.88 4.05 -11.69
C LEU A 146 -3.91 3.11 -12.32
N LEU A 147 -4.79 3.64 -13.15
CA LEU A 147 -5.81 2.86 -13.85
C LEU A 147 -5.19 1.86 -14.84
N ASN A 148 -4.17 2.28 -15.58
CA ASN A 148 -3.45 1.40 -16.49
C ASN A 148 -2.78 0.25 -15.73
N PHE A 149 -2.14 0.53 -14.60
CA PHE A 149 -1.55 -0.51 -13.75
C PHE A 149 -2.61 -1.46 -13.17
N TRP A 150 -3.77 -0.94 -12.78
CA TRP A 150 -4.89 -1.77 -12.34
C TRP A 150 -5.34 -2.75 -13.42
N ASN A 151 -5.48 -2.29 -14.67
CA ASN A 151 -5.86 -3.15 -15.79
C ASN A 151 -4.79 -4.22 -16.06
N GLU A 152 -3.51 -3.83 -16.10
CA GLU A 152 -2.37 -4.72 -16.29
C GLU A 152 -2.37 -5.88 -15.27
N VAL A 153 -2.53 -5.55 -13.99
CA VAL A 153 -2.59 -6.55 -12.90
C VAL A 153 -3.76 -7.51 -13.05
N ASN A 154 -4.94 -6.99 -13.40
CA ASN A 154 -6.14 -7.82 -13.57
C ASN A 154 -6.05 -8.74 -14.79
N GLU A 155 -5.46 -8.28 -15.89
CA GLU A 155 -5.20 -9.10 -17.06
C GLU A 155 -4.23 -10.24 -16.73
N MET A 156 -3.12 -9.93 -16.05
CA MET A 156 -2.18 -10.96 -15.57
C MET A 156 -2.85 -11.98 -14.64
N ALA A 157 -3.76 -11.52 -13.77
CA ALA A 157 -4.51 -12.42 -12.88
C ALA A 157 -5.43 -13.37 -13.66
N LYS A 158 -6.12 -12.87 -14.70
CA LYS A 158 -6.98 -13.69 -15.57
C LYS A 158 -6.17 -14.75 -16.32
N ILE A 159 -5.05 -14.37 -16.92
CA ILE A 159 -4.17 -15.30 -17.66
C ILE A 159 -3.72 -16.45 -16.77
N LYS A 160 -3.23 -16.14 -15.55
CA LYS A 160 -2.80 -17.16 -14.58
C LYS A 160 -3.93 -18.10 -14.15
N MET A 161 -5.17 -17.62 -14.09
CA MET A 161 -6.32 -18.47 -13.77
C MET A 161 -6.60 -19.47 -14.89
N THR A 162 -6.52 -19.04 -16.15
CA THR A 162 -6.70 -19.90 -17.33
C THR A 162 -5.59 -20.96 -17.43
N GLU A 163 -4.33 -20.58 -17.26
CA GLU A 163 -3.19 -21.52 -17.28
C GLU A 163 -3.26 -22.58 -16.17
N ASN A 164 -3.85 -22.24 -15.02
CA ASN A 164 -4.02 -23.18 -13.91
C ASN A 164 -5.17 -24.17 -14.14
N GLN A 165 -6.15 -23.82 -14.98
CA GLN A 165 -7.24 -24.72 -15.38
C GLN A 165 -6.74 -25.73 -16.41
N GLU A 166 -5.93 -25.30 -17.38
CA GLU A 166 -5.35 -26.18 -18.41
C GLU A 166 -4.31 -27.18 -17.87
N LYS A 167 -3.70 -26.91 -16.71
CA LYS A 167 -2.76 -27.84 -16.05
C LYS A 167 -3.43 -28.91 -15.17
N GLN A 168 -4.74 -28.82 -14.99
CA GLN A 168 -5.52 -29.79 -14.20
C GLN A 168 -6.33 -30.77 -15.08
N GLU A 169 -6.27 -30.61 -16.40
CA GLU A 169 -6.76 -31.55 -17.42
C GLU A 169 -5.59 -32.33 -18.04
#